data_AF-A0AAU7B332-F1
#
_entry.id   AF-A0AAU7B332-F1
#
_cell.length_a   1.000
_cell.length_b   1.000
_cell.length_c   1.000
_cell.angle_alpha   90.00
_cell.angle_beta   90.00
_cell.angle_gamma   90.00
#
_symmetry.space_group_name_H-M   'P 1'
#
loop_
_entity.id
_entity.type
_entity.pdbx_description
1 polymer ?
#
loop_
_entity_poly.entity_id
_entity_poly.type
_entity_poly.pdbx_seq_one_letter_code
_entity_poly.pdbx_strand_id
1 'polypeptide(L)'
;MSAREPDPRIVAAFDTTRGRHLKTVLAGGTFRLGTGAGLVAGVGVGVAVAGLPGALVGLVAVSIVALVIAFAVASSRAKHDFWTAFAASLGMTYVGSTKLPETTPILSAGDRCSCRDWMHGTGDDGRAFGLGNYTYQTRERNADGKGYHYDDHDYTLATVEVAGADECFVRALSLRTHRRNKLTRLLGQDSVGALTMENLATESAAFDDRYDLMIEKDGDAVRVLEVFTPAFIARLAQHPLEPYFDYRSGTLVVFVPGHSNEAVEFTALLECAREIAGRFREEVDESLRATGSAAPR
;
A
#
# COMPACT_ATOMS: atom_id res chain seq x y z
N MET A 1 -22.28 -4.76 -11.63
CA MET A 1 -21.43 -4.12 -12.67
C MET A 1 -20.39 -5.13 -13.10
N SER A 2 -20.31 -5.44 -14.39
CA SER A 2 -19.14 -6.12 -14.93
C SER A 2 -17.96 -5.18 -14.69
N ALA A 3 -17.02 -5.59 -13.83
CA ALA A 3 -15.74 -4.90 -13.71
C ALA A 3 -15.25 -4.71 -15.15
N ARG A 4 -15.11 -3.44 -15.57
CA ARG A 4 -14.63 -3.15 -16.91
C ARG A 4 -13.21 -3.68 -16.91
N GLU A 5 -13.02 -4.84 -17.55
CA GLU A 5 -11.74 -5.52 -17.59
C GLU A 5 -10.71 -4.47 -18.01
N PRO A 6 -9.67 -4.22 -17.18
CA PRO A 6 -8.73 -3.16 -17.46
C PRO A 6 -8.17 -3.37 -18.86
N ASP A 7 -8.20 -2.33 -19.70
CA ASP A 7 -7.76 -2.43 -21.09
C ASP A 7 -6.39 -3.13 -21.11
N PRO A 8 -6.24 -4.28 -21.81
CA PRO A 8 -4.98 -5.03 -21.82
C PRO A 8 -3.78 -4.20 -22.28
N ARG A 9 -4.03 -3.06 -22.94
CA ARG A 9 -3.00 -2.06 -23.30
C ARG A 9 -2.50 -1.24 -22.11
N ILE A 10 -3.31 -1.05 -21.07
CA ILE A 10 -2.93 -0.40 -19.81
C ILE A 10 -2.10 -1.37 -18.94
N VAL A 11 -2.33 -2.68 -19.09
CA VAL A 11 -1.52 -3.75 -18.47
C VAL A 11 -0.16 -3.92 -19.17
N ALA A 12 0.13 -3.16 -20.24
CA ALA A 12 1.45 -3.15 -20.84
C ALA A 12 2.48 -2.70 -19.79
N ALA A 13 3.36 -3.63 -19.42
CA ALA A 13 4.34 -3.50 -18.37
C ALA A 13 5.10 -2.17 -18.43
N PHE A 14 5.48 -1.68 -17.25
CA PHE A 14 6.36 -0.52 -16.96
C PHE A 14 7.49 -0.29 -17.98
N ASP A 15 7.99 -1.35 -18.61
CA ASP A 15 9.06 -1.31 -19.61
C ASP A 15 8.66 -0.68 -20.96
N THR A 16 7.38 -0.71 -21.35
CA THR A 16 6.94 -0.25 -22.68
C THR A 16 7.06 1.26 -22.89
N THR A 17 6.82 2.07 -21.86
CA THR A 17 6.95 3.54 -21.94
C THR A 17 8.37 4.03 -21.65
N ARG A 18 9.20 3.24 -20.96
CA ARG A 18 10.57 3.62 -20.56
C ARG A 18 11.44 4.03 -21.75
N GLY A 19 11.40 3.27 -22.84
CA GLY A 19 12.17 3.56 -24.05
C GLY A 19 11.81 4.90 -24.70
N ARG A 20 10.52 5.28 -24.66
CA ARG A 20 10.03 6.57 -25.15
C ARG A 20 10.57 7.72 -24.28
N HIS A 21 10.46 7.61 -22.95
CA HIS A 21 10.98 8.64 -22.04
C HIS A 21 12.49 8.78 -22.10
N LEU A 22 13.23 7.68 -22.27
CA LEU A 22 14.69 7.72 -22.43
C LEU A 22 15.07 8.52 -23.68
N LYS A 23 14.42 8.26 -24.82
CA LYS A 23 14.63 9.05 -26.04
C LYS A 23 14.33 10.53 -25.82
N THR A 24 13.24 10.86 -25.12
CA THR A 24 12.88 12.24 -24.80
C THR A 24 13.90 12.93 -23.89
N VAL A 25 14.42 12.24 -22.87
CA VAL A 25 15.44 12.78 -21.96
C VAL A 25 16.76 13.03 -22.71
N LEU A 26 17.22 12.05 -23.50
CA LEU A 26 18.44 12.18 -24.31
C LEU A 26 18.32 13.26 -25.40
N ALA A 27 17.11 13.48 -25.92
CA ALA A 27 16.83 14.54 -26.91
C ALA A 27 16.69 15.93 -26.29
N GLY A 28 16.52 16.04 -24.97
CA GLY A 28 16.29 17.30 -24.27
C GLY A 28 17.51 18.23 -24.30
N GLY A 29 17.27 19.52 -24.58
CA GLY A 29 18.33 20.53 -24.65
C GLY A 29 19.12 20.67 -23.33
N THR A 30 18.44 20.60 -22.19
CA THR A 30 19.07 20.67 -20.86
C THR A 30 20.01 19.50 -20.59
N PHE A 31 19.60 18.27 -20.96
CA PHE A 31 20.45 17.09 -20.82
C PHE A 31 21.70 17.18 -21.71
N ARG A 32 21.54 17.65 -22.95
CA ARG A 32 22.66 17.84 -23.88
C ARG A 32 23.65 18.90 -23.39
N LEU A 33 23.15 20.03 -22.89
CA LEU A 33 23.99 21.10 -22.32
C LEU A 33 24.74 20.62 -21.07
N GLY A 34 24.05 19.95 -20.15
CA GLY A 34 24.67 19.41 -18.93
C GLY A 34 25.70 18.33 -19.22
N THR A 35 25.40 17.40 -20.14
CA THR A 35 26.34 16.35 -20.55
C THR A 35 27.54 16.97 -21.28
N GLY A 36 27.31 17.94 -22.17
CA GLY A 36 28.38 18.65 -22.87
C GLY A 36 29.34 19.36 -21.92
N ALA A 37 28.81 20.12 -20.94
CA ALA A 37 29.63 20.76 -19.90
C ALA A 37 30.39 19.74 -19.05
N GLY A 38 29.73 18.65 -18.65
CA GLY A 38 30.36 17.56 -17.90
C GLY A 38 31.49 16.88 -18.66
N LEU A 39 31.32 16.66 -19.98
CA LEU A 39 32.34 16.02 -20.81
C LEU A 39 33.58 16.90 -20.93
N VAL A 40 33.41 18.21 -21.13
CA VAL A 40 34.53 19.17 -21.15
C VAL A 40 35.30 19.15 -19.83
N ALA A 41 34.59 19.20 -18.70
CA ALA A 41 35.22 19.14 -17.38
C ALA A 41 35.93 17.79 -17.14
N GLY A 42 35.28 16.67 -17.47
CA GLY A 42 35.85 15.33 -17.30
C GLY A 42 37.10 15.09 -18.14
N VAL A 43 37.13 15.58 -19.38
CA VAL A 43 38.33 15.56 -20.23
C VAL A 43 39.43 16.41 -19.61
N GLY A 44 39.12 17.63 -19.15
CA GLY A 44 40.10 18.52 -18.52
C GLY A 44 40.77 17.90 -17.29
N VAL A 45 39.97 17.31 -16.39
CA VAL A 45 40.47 16.60 -15.21
C VAL A 45 41.28 15.36 -15.60
N GLY A 46 40.78 14.58 -16.56
CA GLY A 46 41.45 13.38 -17.05
C GLY A 46 42.84 13.69 -17.62
N VAL A 47 42.95 14.72 -18.47
CA VAL A 47 44.23 15.19 -19.02
C VAL A 47 45.19 15.63 -17.92
N ALA A 48 44.71 16.38 -16.93
CA ALA A 48 45.54 16.89 -15.85
C ALA A 48 46.13 15.77 -14.95
N VAL A 49 45.40 14.66 -14.79
CA VAL A 49 45.82 13.55 -13.91
C VAL A 49 46.69 12.52 -14.63
N ALA A 50 46.34 12.15 -15.87
CA ALA A 50 46.97 11.02 -16.56
C ALA A 50 47.23 11.26 -18.07
N GLY A 51 47.22 12.52 -18.52
CA GLY A 51 47.45 12.88 -19.92
C GLY A 51 46.35 12.37 -20.87
N LEU A 52 46.72 12.08 -22.12
CA LEU A 52 45.76 11.62 -23.14
C LEU A 52 44.99 10.34 -22.75
N PRO A 53 45.60 9.31 -22.13
CA PRO A 53 44.85 8.18 -21.60
C PRO A 53 43.80 8.58 -20.55
N GLY A 54 44.12 9.55 -19.68
CA GLY A 54 43.20 10.08 -18.69
C GLY A 54 41.99 10.80 -19.31
N ALA A 55 42.17 11.47 -20.44
CA ALA A 55 41.08 12.12 -21.18
C ALA A 55 40.00 11.12 -21.61
N LEU A 56 40.41 9.94 -22.11
CA LEU A 56 39.48 8.88 -22.52
C LEU A 56 38.72 8.31 -21.32
N VAL A 57 39.42 8.07 -20.20
CA VAL A 57 38.78 7.59 -18.96
C VAL A 57 37.75 8.61 -18.45
N GLY A 58 38.11 9.90 -18.42
CA GLY A 58 37.20 10.97 -18.01
C GLY A 58 35.95 11.07 -18.89
N LEU A 59 36.13 10.97 -20.21
CA LEU A 59 35.02 10.98 -21.17
C LEU A 59 34.07 9.80 -20.96
N VAL A 60 34.61 8.59 -20.83
CA VAL A 60 33.82 7.38 -20.60
C VAL A 60 33.08 7.46 -19.26
N ALA A 61 33.75 7.88 -18.18
CA ALA A 61 33.13 8.00 -16.86
C ALA A 61 31.95 8.98 -16.87
N VAL A 62 32.12 10.18 -17.44
CA VAL A 62 31.04 11.17 -17.54
C VAL A 62 29.88 10.64 -18.40
N SER A 63 30.19 9.97 -19.51
CA SER A 63 29.17 9.41 -20.40
C SER A 63 28.32 8.34 -19.70
N ILE A 64 28.94 7.47 -18.91
CA ILE A 64 28.23 6.45 -18.12
C ILE A 64 27.34 7.12 -17.07
N VAL A 65 27.86 8.10 -16.32
CA VAL A 65 27.09 8.82 -15.30
C VAL A 65 25.88 9.53 -15.93
N ALA A 66 26.07 10.22 -17.06
CA ALA A 66 24.98 10.88 -17.78
C ALA A 66 23.92 9.87 -18.25
N LEU A 67 24.33 8.71 -18.75
CA LEU A 67 23.40 7.65 -19.16
C LEU A 67 22.60 7.09 -17.98
N VAL A 68 23.25 6.86 -16.83
CA VAL A 68 22.58 6.38 -15.61
C VAL A 68 21.54 7.40 -15.13
N ILE A 69 21.88 8.69 -15.11
CA ILE A 69 20.92 9.76 -14.75
C ILE A 69 19.76 9.79 -15.74
N ALA A 70 20.03 9.74 -17.04
CA ALA A 70 18.98 9.74 -18.06
C ALA A 70 18.03 8.54 -17.90
N PHE A 71 18.59 7.36 -17.64
CA PHE A 71 17.82 6.14 -17.39
C PHE A 71 16.98 6.26 -16.11
N ALA A 72 17.54 6.78 -15.01
CA ALA A 72 16.81 6.98 -13.76
C ALA A 72 15.64 7.96 -13.93
N VAL A 73 15.85 9.09 -14.61
CA VAL A 73 14.79 10.08 -14.91
C VAL A 73 13.72 9.47 -15.83
N ALA A 74 14.13 8.73 -16.86
CA ALA A 74 13.19 8.07 -17.77
C ALA A 74 12.35 7.00 -17.07
N SER A 75 12.97 6.23 -16.17
CA SER A 75 12.32 5.21 -15.35
C SER A 75 11.32 5.84 -14.38
N SER A 76 11.68 6.93 -13.71
CA SER A 76 10.78 7.68 -12.82
C SER A 76 9.57 8.26 -13.56
N ARG A 77 9.78 8.84 -14.76
CA ARG A 77 8.68 9.35 -15.60
C ARG A 77 7.78 8.25 -16.12
N ALA A 78 8.35 7.14 -16.59
CA ALA A 78 7.59 5.97 -16.98
C ALA A 78 6.71 5.44 -15.83
N LYS A 79 7.22 5.51 -14.59
CA LYS A 79 6.52 5.05 -13.40
C LYS A 79 5.31 5.93 -13.12
N HIS A 80 5.53 7.24 -13.17
CA HIS A 80 4.48 8.24 -13.00
C HIS A 80 3.39 8.11 -14.07
N ASP A 81 3.77 8.01 -15.35
CA ASP A 81 2.82 7.84 -16.46
C ASP A 81 2.01 6.54 -16.31
N PHE A 82 2.67 5.44 -15.95
CA PHE A 82 2.03 4.15 -15.71
C PHE A 82 0.98 4.26 -14.59
N TRP A 83 1.37 4.74 -13.41
CA TRP A 83 0.44 4.83 -12.28
C TRP A 83 -0.66 5.86 -12.48
N THR A 84 -0.39 6.94 -13.22
CA THR A 84 -1.42 7.92 -13.59
C THR A 84 -2.47 7.28 -14.51
N ALA A 85 -2.03 6.53 -15.53
CA ALA A 85 -2.95 5.82 -16.42
C ALA A 85 -3.71 4.69 -15.69
N PHE A 86 -3.03 3.93 -14.83
CA PHE A 86 -3.65 2.88 -14.03
C PHE A 86 -4.70 3.45 -13.05
N ALA A 87 -4.37 4.51 -12.30
CA ALA A 87 -5.33 5.18 -11.43
C ALA A 87 -6.57 5.63 -12.21
N ALA A 88 -6.37 6.29 -13.36
CA ALA A 88 -7.47 6.73 -14.21
C ALA A 88 -8.34 5.56 -14.69
N SER A 89 -7.74 4.39 -14.97
CA SER A 89 -8.48 3.18 -15.36
C SER A 89 -9.40 2.65 -14.26
N LEU A 90 -9.06 2.90 -12.99
CA LEU A 90 -9.86 2.56 -11.81
C LEU A 90 -10.85 3.67 -11.39
N GLY A 91 -10.91 4.78 -12.14
CA GLY A 91 -11.66 5.98 -11.74
C GLY A 91 -11.04 6.73 -10.56
N MET A 92 -9.73 6.56 -10.35
CA MET A 92 -8.95 7.18 -9.28
C MET A 92 -8.00 8.25 -9.83
N THR A 93 -7.50 9.09 -8.93
CA THR A 93 -6.44 10.08 -9.20
C THR A 93 -5.13 9.62 -8.53
N TYR A 94 -4.05 9.61 -9.30
CA TYR A 94 -2.70 9.33 -8.78
C TYR A 94 -2.11 10.56 -8.09
N VAL A 95 -1.61 10.38 -6.87
CA VAL A 95 -1.01 11.44 -6.04
C VAL A 95 0.50 11.24 -5.86
N GLY A 96 0.97 9.99 -5.90
CA GLY A 96 2.38 9.67 -5.68
C GLY A 96 2.67 9.47 -4.19
N SER A 97 3.44 10.37 -3.57
CA SER A 97 3.81 10.23 -2.15
C SER A 97 2.90 11.05 -1.25
N THR A 98 2.37 10.43 -0.20
CA THR A 98 1.53 11.10 0.80
C THR A 98 1.74 10.51 2.20
N LYS A 99 1.18 11.18 3.20
CA LYS A 99 1.00 10.63 4.55
C LYS A 99 -0.47 10.32 4.74
N LEU A 100 -0.76 9.12 5.23
CA LEU A 100 -2.11 8.71 5.59
C LEU A 100 -2.39 9.14 7.03
N PRO A 101 -3.65 9.47 7.37
CA PRO A 101 -4.03 9.74 8.74
C PRO A 101 -3.90 8.46 9.58
N GLU A 102 -3.47 8.59 10.82
CA GLU A 102 -3.21 7.47 11.74
C GLU A 102 -4.51 6.92 12.35
N THR A 103 -5.48 6.55 11.51
CA THR A 103 -6.84 6.18 11.94
C THR A 103 -6.98 4.75 12.39
N THR A 104 -6.14 3.83 11.93
CA THR A 104 -6.19 2.39 12.26
C THR A 104 -4.87 1.91 12.87
N PRO A 105 -4.85 0.78 13.60
CA PRO A 105 -3.63 0.26 14.23
C PRO A 105 -2.44 0.18 13.28
N ILE A 106 -2.61 -0.37 12.08
CA ILE A 106 -1.54 -0.44 11.07
C ILE A 106 -1.03 0.93 10.62
N LEU A 107 -1.90 1.94 10.54
CA LEU A 107 -1.52 3.31 10.16
C LEU A 107 -0.82 4.05 11.32
N SER A 108 -1.01 3.61 12.57
CA SER A 108 -0.36 4.15 13.77
C SER A 108 0.84 3.34 14.28
N ALA A 109 1.22 2.24 13.62
CA ALA A 109 2.11 1.22 14.18
C ALA A 109 3.60 1.63 14.32
N GLY A 110 4.05 2.69 13.65
CA GLY A 110 5.47 3.05 13.57
C GLY A 110 5.77 4.51 13.91
N ASP A 111 7.04 4.79 14.19
CA ASP A 111 7.55 6.14 14.47
C ASP A 111 7.52 7.04 13.22
N ARG A 112 7.60 6.41 12.05
CA ARG A 112 7.56 7.08 10.74
C ARG A 112 6.66 6.28 9.83
N CYS A 113 5.76 6.98 9.15
CA CYS A 113 4.90 6.41 8.15
C CYS A 113 5.08 7.15 6.82
N SER A 114 5.04 6.41 5.72
CA SER A 114 5.00 6.99 4.38
C SER A 114 4.18 6.11 3.45
N CYS A 115 3.42 6.76 2.58
CA CYS A 115 2.74 6.08 1.49
C CYS A 115 3.33 6.54 0.17
N ARG A 116 3.59 5.58 -0.72
CA ARG A 116 4.12 5.77 -2.06
C ARG A 116 3.13 5.20 -3.07
N ASP A 117 3.18 5.76 -4.27
CA ASP A 117 2.29 5.40 -5.36
C ASP A 117 0.79 5.45 -4.96
N TRP A 118 0.44 6.40 -4.08
CA TRP A 118 -0.90 6.57 -3.57
C TRP A 118 -1.86 7.03 -4.66
N MET A 119 -3.03 6.42 -4.67
CA MET A 119 -4.16 6.74 -5.52
C MET A 119 -5.37 6.93 -4.61
N HIS A 120 -6.24 7.88 -4.93
CA HIS A 120 -7.52 8.05 -4.26
C HIS A 120 -8.66 8.19 -5.27
N GLY A 121 -9.83 7.72 -4.90
CA GLY A 121 -11.04 7.82 -5.69
C GLY A 121 -12.26 7.97 -4.78
N THR A 122 -13.41 8.15 -5.42
CA THR A 122 -14.70 8.21 -4.76
C THR A 122 -15.60 7.17 -5.40
N GLY A 123 -16.20 6.30 -4.57
CA GLY A 123 -17.12 5.26 -5.03
C GLY A 123 -18.41 5.87 -5.58
N ASP A 124 -19.22 5.04 -6.25
CA ASP A 124 -20.54 5.45 -6.74
C ASP A 124 -21.48 5.91 -5.61
N ASP A 125 -21.20 5.44 -4.39
CA ASP A 125 -21.87 5.80 -3.14
C ASP A 125 -21.33 7.10 -2.50
N GLY A 126 -20.41 7.81 -3.17
CA GLY A 126 -19.80 9.03 -2.67
C GLY A 126 -18.70 8.83 -1.63
N ARG A 127 -18.34 7.58 -1.30
CA ARG A 127 -17.38 7.28 -0.22
C ARG A 127 -15.94 7.26 -0.72
N ALA A 128 -15.02 7.75 0.11
CA ALA A 128 -13.61 7.78 -0.27
C ALA A 128 -13.01 6.37 -0.25
N PHE A 129 -12.19 6.08 -1.25
CA PHE A 129 -11.30 4.92 -1.24
C PHE A 129 -9.91 5.28 -1.74
N GLY A 130 -8.93 4.50 -1.33
CA GLY A 130 -7.53 4.75 -1.60
C GLY A 130 -6.76 3.46 -1.76
N LEU A 131 -5.61 3.52 -2.43
CA LEU A 131 -4.79 2.37 -2.78
C LEU A 131 -3.34 2.81 -2.95
N GLY A 132 -2.39 2.08 -2.36
CA GLY A 132 -0.97 2.40 -2.50
C GLY A 132 -0.05 1.50 -1.69
N ASN A 133 1.25 1.75 -1.85
CA ASN A 133 2.31 1.10 -1.09
C ASN A 133 2.56 1.89 0.20
N TYR A 134 2.57 1.22 1.34
CA TYR A 134 2.74 1.79 2.66
C TYR A 134 3.97 1.22 3.33
N THR A 135 4.71 2.07 4.03
CA THR A 135 5.82 1.67 4.88
C THR A 135 5.68 2.38 6.20
N TYR A 136 5.71 1.61 7.30
CA TYR A 136 6.00 2.17 8.61
C TYR A 136 7.36 1.69 9.08
N GLN A 137 8.04 2.53 9.86
CA GLN A 137 9.36 2.24 10.41
C GLN A 137 9.29 2.19 11.93
N THR A 138 9.86 1.15 12.53
CA THR A 138 10.01 1.04 13.99
C THR A 138 11.46 1.32 14.38
N ARG A 139 11.65 2.13 15.42
CA ARG A 139 12.98 2.46 15.90
C ARG A 139 13.48 1.42 16.91
N GLU A 140 14.48 0.65 16.50
CA GLU A 140 15.15 -0.30 17.39
C GLU A 140 16.50 0.23 17.88
N ARG A 141 16.82 -0.03 19.14
CA ARG A 141 18.14 0.35 19.70
C ARG A 141 19.16 -0.69 19.24
N ASN A 142 20.29 -0.21 18.74
CA ASN A 142 21.38 -1.11 18.32
C ASN A 142 21.90 -1.95 19.49
N ALA A 143 22.37 -3.17 19.19
CA ALA A 143 22.89 -4.10 20.18
C ALA A 143 24.10 -3.57 20.96
N ASP A 144 24.84 -2.61 20.39
CA ASP A 144 25.96 -1.93 21.02
C ASP A 144 25.53 -0.76 21.95
N GLY A 145 24.23 -0.53 22.08
CA GLY A 145 23.64 0.56 22.86
C GLY A 145 23.87 1.95 22.26
N LYS A 146 24.48 2.06 21.07
CA LYS A 146 24.81 3.33 20.42
C LYS A 146 23.95 3.54 19.18
N GLY A 147 23.11 4.56 19.24
CA GLY A 147 22.23 4.94 18.14
C GLY A 147 21.02 4.03 17.99
N TYR A 148 20.35 4.18 16.86
CA TYR A 148 19.12 3.49 16.53
C TYR A 148 19.18 3.05 15.07
N HIS A 149 18.64 1.88 14.77
CA HIS A 149 18.27 1.49 13.41
C HIS A 149 16.75 1.58 13.25
N TYR A 150 16.32 1.70 12.01
CA TYR A 150 14.92 1.68 11.65
C TYR A 150 14.67 0.41 10.86
N ASP A 151 13.67 -0.36 11.29
CA ASP A 151 13.20 -1.52 10.55
C ASP A 151 11.98 -1.13 9.72
N ASP A 152 12.09 -1.40 8.42
CA ASP A 152 11.05 -1.08 7.45
C ASP A 152 10.02 -2.22 7.41
N HIS A 153 8.76 -1.87 7.61
CA HIS A 153 7.63 -2.78 7.47
C HIS A 153 6.78 -2.34 6.29
N ASP A 154 6.97 -3.03 5.17
CA ASP A 154 6.34 -2.73 3.90
C ASP A 154 5.02 -3.48 3.71
N TYR A 155 4.02 -2.77 3.19
CA TYR A 155 2.69 -3.28 2.88
C TYR A 155 2.14 -2.66 1.60
N THR A 156 1.27 -3.37 0.91
CA THR A 156 0.37 -2.79 -0.09
C THR A 156 -1.00 -2.72 0.57
N LEU A 157 -1.63 -1.55 0.58
CA LEU A 157 -2.90 -1.36 1.27
C LEU A 157 -3.94 -0.64 0.40
N ALA A 158 -5.20 -0.95 0.70
CA ALA A 158 -6.38 -0.26 0.22
C ALA A 158 -7.15 0.30 1.42
N THR A 159 -7.58 1.55 1.34
CA THR A 159 -8.45 2.18 2.35
C THR A 159 -9.84 2.34 1.77
N VAL A 160 -10.88 2.04 2.55
CA VAL A 160 -12.27 2.25 2.16
C VAL A 160 -13.02 2.87 3.33
N GLU A 161 -13.73 3.95 3.07
CA GLU A 161 -14.63 4.55 4.02
C GLU A 161 -15.93 3.71 4.14
N VAL A 162 -16.18 3.24 5.35
CA VAL A 162 -17.40 2.56 5.77
C VAL A 162 -18.17 3.56 6.64
N ALA A 163 -19.00 4.40 6.03
CA ALA A 163 -19.95 5.25 6.74
C ALA A 163 -20.85 4.46 7.71
N GLY A 164 -21.36 5.19 8.71
CA GLY A 164 -21.90 4.62 9.94
C GLY A 164 -20.85 4.45 11.03
N ALA A 165 -19.73 5.19 10.97
CA ALA A 165 -18.60 5.09 11.90
C ALA A 165 -19.01 5.16 13.38
N ASP A 166 -19.98 6.04 13.70
CA ASP A 166 -20.50 6.27 15.05
C ASP A 166 -21.60 5.26 15.45
N GLU A 167 -22.13 4.53 14.47
CA GLU A 167 -23.25 3.57 14.61
C GLU A 167 -22.79 2.12 14.40
N CYS A 168 -21.50 1.93 14.11
CA CYS A 168 -20.91 0.64 13.90
C CYS A 168 -20.86 -0.14 15.21
N PHE A 169 -21.30 -1.40 15.18
CA PHE A 169 -21.30 -2.32 16.33
C PHE A 169 -19.90 -2.62 16.89
N VAL A 170 -18.84 -2.25 16.16
CA VAL A 170 -17.44 -2.42 16.59
C VAL A 170 -16.66 -1.13 16.34
N ARG A 171 -15.96 -0.68 17.38
CA ARG A 171 -15.05 0.47 17.32
C ARG A 171 -13.72 0.11 16.67
N ALA A 172 -13.20 -1.09 16.93
CA ALA A 172 -11.99 -1.60 16.29
C ALA A 172 -12.05 -3.13 16.07
N LEU A 173 -11.71 -3.56 14.86
CA LEU A 173 -11.61 -4.96 14.45
C LEU A 173 -10.33 -5.15 13.64
N SER A 174 -9.65 -6.27 13.82
CA SER A 174 -8.42 -6.61 13.09
C SER A 174 -8.45 -8.07 12.67
N LEU A 175 -8.05 -8.34 11.44
CA LEU A 175 -7.77 -9.68 10.94
C LEU A 175 -6.28 -9.80 10.61
N ARG A 176 -5.63 -10.84 11.15
CA ARG A 176 -4.19 -11.09 10.96
C ARG A 176 -3.94 -12.53 10.53
N THR A 177 -3.03 -12.78 9.58
CA THR A 177 -2.66 -14.17 9.23
C THR A 177 -1.58 -14.74 10.15
N HIS A 178 -1.56 -16.06 10.31
CA HIS A 178 -0.54 -16.78 11.08
C HIS A 178 0.84 -16.89 10.40
N ARG A 179 1.03 -16.35 9.19
CA ARG A 179 2.14 -16.74 8.29
C ARG A 179 3.55 -16.27 8.68
N ARG A 180 3.78 -15.74 9.88
CA ARG A 180 5.13 -15.51 10.40
C ARG A 180 5.31 -16.22 11.74
N ASN A 181 6.33 -17.07 11.76
CA ASN A 181 6.84 -17.95 12.81
C ASN A 181 6.41 -17.56 14.24
N LYS A 182 6.17 -18.55 15.10
CA LYS A 182 5.98 -18.38 16.56
C LYS A 182 7.03 -17.45 17.22
N LEU A 183 8.21 -17.29 16.61
CA LEU A 183 9.24 -16.33 17.00
C LEU A 183 8.81 -14.86 16.83
N THR A 184 8.06 -14.49 15.80
CA THR A 184 7.59 -13.12 15.56
C THR A 184 6.49 -12.71 16.54
N ARG A 185 5.65 -13.67 16.98
CA ARG A 185 4.76 -13.50 18.14
C ARG A 185 5.52 -13.28 19.46
N LEU A 186 6.74 -13.82 19.58
CA LEU A 186 7.62 -13.68 20.75
C LEU A 186 8.50 -12.42 20.70
N LEU A 187 8.75 -11.87 19.51
CA LEU A 187 9.65 -10.75 19.26
C LEU A 187 8.95 -9.38 19.21
N GLY A 188 7.70 -9.28 19.69
CA GLY A 188 7.14 -7.98 20.05
C GLY A 188 6.66 -7.11 18.88
N GLN A 189 5.88 -7.69 17.96
CA GLN A 189 4.97 -6.90 17.10
C GLN A 189 3.63 -6.55 17.79
N ASP A 190 3.63 -6.45 19.13
CA ASP A 190 2.51 -5.94 19.92
C ASP A 190 2.57 -4.40 19.97
N SER A 191 2.56 -3.74 18.82
CA SER A 191 2.56 -2.29 18.76
C SER A 191 1.15 -1.73 19.02
N VAL A 192 0.99 -1.17 20.22
CA VAL A 192 0.08 -0.08 20.62
C VAL A 192 -1.45 -0.36 20.60
N GLY A 193 -1.93 -1.40 19.90
CA GLY A 193 -3.34 -1.82 19.91
C GLY A 193 -3.64 -3.11 20.66
N ALA A 194 -2.64 -3.96 20.92
CA ALA A 194 -2.84 -5.32 21.44
C ALA A 194 -3.44 -5.38 22.86
N LEU A 195 -3.28 -4.33 23.68
CA LEU A 195 -3.73 -4.33 25.08
C LEU A 195 -5.26 -4.25 25.23
N THR A 196 -5.97 -3.71 24.22
CA THR A 196 -7.42 -3.53 24.23
C THR A 196 -8.15 -4.52 23.34
N MET A 197 -7.44 -5.39 22.62
CA MET A 197 -8.05 -6.36 21.70
C MET A 197 -8.08 -7.75 22.33
N GLU A 198 -9.07 -8.55 21.96
CA GLU A 198 -9.19 -9.96 22.31
C GLU A 198 -9.45 -10.80 21.05
N ASN A 199 -8.98 -12.06 21.07
CA ASN A 199 -9.21 -12.99 19.98
C ASN A 199 -10.63 -13.53 20.04
N LEU A 200 -11.31 -13.46 18.90
CA LEU A 200 -12.64 -13.97 18.69
C LEU A 200 -12.55 -15.22 17.80
N ALA A 201 -12.74 -16.39 18.40
CA ALA A 201 -12.76 -17.65 17.67
C ALA A 201 -14.03 -17.72 16.79
N THR A 202 -13.88 -18.23 15.57
CA THR A 202 -15.02 -18.45 14.68
C THR A 202 -15.48 -19.91 14.75
N GLU A 203 -16.61 -20.24 14.13
CA GLU A 203 -17.05 -21.63 14.02
C GLU A 203 -16.21 -22.46 13.03
N SER A 204 -15.27 -21.83 12.32
CA SER A 204 -14.49 -22.45 11.25
C SER A 204 -13.04 -22.67 11.65
N ALA A 205 -12.70 -23.90 12.04
CA ALA A 205 -11.32 -24.28 12.34
C ALA A 205 -10.36 -23.99 11.17
N ALA A 206 -10.80 -24.13 9.91
CA ALA A 206 -9.96 -23.85 8.74
C ALA A 206 -9.64 -22.35 8.57
N PHE A 207 -10.51 -21.48 9.06
CA PHE A 207 -10.27 -20.03 9.11
C PHE A 207 -9.38 -19.67 10.28
N ASP A 208 -9.69 -20.19 11.47
CA ASP A 208 -8.91 -19.97 12.69
C ASP A 208 -7.48 -20.54 12.57
N ASP A 209 -7.24 -21.53 11.72
CA ASP A 209 -5.90 -22.03 11.38
C ASP A 209 -5.09 -21.03 10.53
N ARG A 210 -5.76 -20.11 9.82
CA ARG A 210 -5.14 -19.14 8.90
C ARG A 210 -5.10 -17.74 9.47
N TYR A 211 -6.12 -17.34 10.20
CA TYR A 211 -6.32 -15.99 10.68
C TYR A 211 -6.65 -15.93 12.17
N ASP A 212 -6.11 -14.90 12.83
CA ASP A 212 -6.59 -14.40 14.10
C ASP A 212 -7.58 -13.26 13.83
N LEU A 213 -8.84 -13.43 14.25
CA LEU A 213 -9.83 -12.36 14.31
C LEU A 213 -9.78 -11.71 15.69
N MET A 214 -9.55 -10.40 15.72
CA MET A 214 -9.38 -9.64 16.94
C MET A 214 -10.40 -8.51 17.03
N ILE A 215 -11.10 -8.41 18.15
CA ILE A 215 -12.08 -7.35 18.45
C ILE A 215 -11.62 -6.55 19.68
N GLU A 216 -11.98 -5.28 19.78
CA GLU A 216 -11.82 -4.54 21.04
C GLU A 216 -12.64 -5.20 22.17
N LYS A 217 -12.12 -5.24 23.41
CA LYS A 217 -12.70 -5.92 24.58
C LYS A 217 -14.16 -5.53 24.90
N ASP A 218 -14.55 -4.31 24.56
CA ASP A 218 -15.91 -3.79 24.78
C ASP A 218 -16.78 -3.86 23.50
N GLY A 219 -16.31 -4.54 22.46
CA GLY A 219 -17.01 -4.71 21.19
C GLY A 219 -18.11 -5.78 21.25
N ASP A 220 -19.09 -5.66 20.36
CA ASP A 220 -20.15 -6.66 20.23
C ASP A 220 -19.66 -7.87 19.41
N ALA A 221 -19.16 -8.89 20.12
CA ALA A 221 -18.65 -10.12 19.52
C ALA A 221 -19.71 -10.88 18.70
N VAL A 222 -20.99 -10.84 19.12
CA VAL A 222 -22.08 -11.54 18.41
C VAL A 222 -22.27 -10.92 17.03
N ARG A 223 -22.35 -9.59 16.96
CA ARG A 223 -22.49 -8.89 15.68
C ARG A 223 -21.28 -9.01 14.77
N VAL A 224 -20.08 -9.09 15.34
CA VAL A 224 -18.89 -9.45 14.53
C VAL A 224 -19.10 -10.80 13.88
N LEU A 225 -19.49 -11.83 14.65
CA LEU A 225 -19.69 -13.17 14.09
C LEU A 225 -20.81 -13.21 13.03
N GLU A 226 -21.82 -12.34 13.12
CA GLU A 226 -22.85 -12.18 12.09
C GLU A 226 -22.28 -11.68 10.75
N VAL A 227 -21.34 -10.73 10.77
CA VAL A 227 -20.59 -10.33 9.55
C VAL A 227 -19.79 -11.49 8.98
N PHE A 228 -19.20 -12.30 9.85
CA PHE A 228 -18.41 -13.47 9.50
C PHE A 228 -19.27 -14.70 9.19
N THR A 229 -20.22 -14.54 8.26
CA THR A 229 -21.01 -15.64 7.71
C THR A 229 -20.10 -16.76 7.16
N PRO A 230 -20.54 -18.03 7.17
CA PRO A 230 -19.74 -19.15 6.65
C PRO A 230 -19.24 -18.95 5.21
N ALA A 231 -20.04 -18.32 4.36
CA ALA A 231 -19.66 -18.03 2.98
C ALA A 231 -18.55 -16.97 2.89
N PHE A 232 -18.61 -15.93 3.73
CA PHE A 232 -17.57 -14.90 3.79
C PHE A 232 -16.26 -15.45 4.36
N ILE A 233 -16.34 -16.22 5.45
CA ILE A 233 -15.21 -16.94 6.04
C ILE A 233 -14.51 -17.82 4.99
N ALA A 234 -15.28 -18.66 4.28
CA ALA A 234 -14.71 -19.56 3.27
C ALA A 234 -13.99 -18.79 2.16
N ARG A 235 -14.54 -17.64 1.76
CA ARG A 235 -13.94 -16.78 0.74
C ARG A 235 -12.65 -16.13 1.22
N LEU A 236 -12.61 -15.58 2.44
CA LEU A 236 -11.38 -15.03 3.04
C LEU A 236 -10.31 -16.11 3.21
N ALA A 237 -10.71 -17.30 3.65
CA ALA A 237 -9.81 -18.44 3.79
C ALA A 237 -9.19 -18.85 2.45
N GLN A 238 -9.93 -18.75 1.35
CA GLN A 238 -9.49 -19.17 0.01
C GLN A 238 -8.89 -18.02 -0.82
N HIS A 239 -8.90 -16.79 -0.32
CA HIS A 239 -8.46 -15.63 -1.08
C HIS A 239 -6.95 -15.72 -1.37
N PRO A 240 -6.51 -15.57 -2.64
CA PRO A 240 -5.11 -15.81 -3.02
C PRO A 240 -4.13 -14.84 -2.37
N LEU A 241 -4.59 -13.63 -2.04
CA LEU A 241 -3.77 -12.62 -1.38
C LEU A 241 -3.60 -12.82 0.14
N GLU A 242 -4.36 -13.74 0.75
CA GLU A 242 -4.40 -13.90 2.22
C GLU A 242 -4.49 -12.54 2.97
N PRO A 243 -5.52 -11.71 2.68
CA PRO A 243 -5.53 -10.30 3.07
C PRO A 243 -5.66 -10.12 4.59
N TYR A 244 -4.92 -9.15 5.11
CA TYR A 244 -5.08 -8.60 6.45
C TYR A 244 -6.07 -7.44 6.38
N PHE A 245 -6.73 -7.11 7.48
CA PHE A 245 -7.40 -5.83 7.55
C PHE A 245 -7.50 -5.27 8.96
N ASP A 246 -7.61 -3.95 9.04
CA ASP A 246 -7.99 -3.21 10.23
C ASP A 246 -9.21 -2.36 9.93
N TYR A 247 -10.20 -2.41 10.80
CA TYR A 247 -11.33 -1.52 10.79
C TYR A 247 -11.31 -0.69 12.07
N ARG A 248 -11.39 0.64 11.95
CA ARG A 248 -11.56 1.54 13.10
C ARG A 248 -12.27 2.82 12.68
N SER A 249 -13.27 3.22 13.45
CA SER A 249 -13.98 4.51 13.28
C SER A 249 -14.41 4.79 11.83
N GLY A 250 -15.09 3.83 11.19
CA GLY A 250 -15.57 3.97 9.82
C GLY A 250 -14.50 3.91 8.73
N THR A 251 -13.24 3.62 9.06
CA THR A 251 -12.18 3.40 8.08
C THR A 251 -11.79 1.93 8.08
N LEU A 252 -11.99 1.26 6.94
CA LEU A 252 -11.43 -0.06 6.68
C LEU A 252 -10.11 0.09 5.92
N VAL A 253 -9.08 -0.58 6.40
CA VAL A 253 -7.77 -0.69 5.75
C VAL A 253 -7.50 -2.17 5.51
N VAL A 254 -7.49 -2.58 4.25
CA VAL A 254 -7.15 -3.95 3.83
C VAL A 254 -5.74 -3.94 3.26
N PHE A 255 -4.91 -4.88 3.67
CA PHE A 255 -3.49 -4.84 3.31
C PHE A 255 -2.85 -6.21 3.18
N VAL A 256 -1.74 -6.25 2.45
CA VAL A 256 -0.91 -7.44 2.24
C VAL A 256 0.56 -7.08 2.47
N PRO A 257 1.40 -8.02 2.96
CA PRO A 257 2.81 -7.76 3.21
C PRO A 257 3.59 -7.51 1.91
N GLY A 258 4.52 -6.56 1.96
CA GLY A 258 5.37 -6.17 0.84
C GLY A 258 4.75 -5.11 -0.07
N HIS A 259 5.60 -4.39 -0.80
CA HIS A 259 5.16 -3.48 -1.86
C HIS A 259 4.92 -4.23 -3.14
N SER A 260 3.74 -4.02 -3.72
CA SER A 260 3.42 -4.48 -5.05
C SER A 260 3.84 -3.43 -6.08
N ASN A 261 4.27 -3.91 -7.25
CA ASN A 261 4.48 -3.08 -8.43
C ASN A 261 3.58 -3.52 -9.59
N GLU A 262 2.59 -4.37 -9.31
CA GLU A 262 1.75 -5.00 -10.31
C GLU A 262 0.31 -4.47 -10.23
N ALA A 263 -0.21 -4.01 -11.37
CA ALA A 263 -1.58 -3.54 -11.49
C ALA A 263 -2.61 -4.60 -11.08
N VAL A 264 -2.31 -5.88 -11.32
CA VAL A 264 -3.20 -7.01 -11.00
C VAL A 264 -3.36 -7.17 -9.50
N GLU A 265 -2.27 -7.11 -8.73
CA GLU A 265 -2.32 -7.21 -7.27
C GLU A 265 -3.03 -6.00 -6.65
N PHE A 266 -2.76 -4.79 -7.16
CA PHE A 266 -3.47 -3.57 -6.76
C PHE A 266 -4.99 -3.68 -7.00
N THR A 267 -5.38 -4.20 -8.17
CA THR A 267 -6.79 -4.38 -8.53
C THR A 267 -7.45 -5.43 -7.64
N ALA A 268 -6.81 -6.59 -7.45
CA ALA A 268 -7.31 -7.66 -6.58
C ALA A 268 -7.45 -7.19 -5.12
N LEU A 269 -6.51 -6.39 -4.61
CA LEU A 269 -6.59 -5.84 -3.27
C LEU A 269 -7.75 -4.83 -3.14
N LEU A 270 -7.93 -3.96 -4.13
CA LEU A 270 -9.05 -3.00 -4.13
C LEU A 270 -10.41 -3.69 -4.21
N GLU A 271 -10.53 -4.73 -5.03
CA GLU A 271 -11.74 -5.55 -5.13
C GLU A 271 -12.04 -6.25 -3.80
N CYS A 272 -11.03 -6.86 -3.19
CA CYS A 272 -11.13 -7.46 -1.86
C CYS A 272 -11.58 -6.43 -0.81
N ALA A 273 -10.98 -5.24 -0.81
CA ALA A 273 -11.34 -4.18 0.13
C ALA A 273 -12.78 -3.69 -0.04
N ARG A 274 -13.25 -3.54 -1.28
CA ARG A 274 -14.64 -3.17 -1.59
C ARG A 274 -15.62 -4.25 -1.15
N GLU A 275 -15.24 -5.52 -1.31
CA GLU A 275 -16.07 -6.64 -0.89
C GLU A 275 -16.23 -6.69 0.64
N ILE A 276 -15.12 -6.60 1.37
CA ILE A 276 -15.12 -6.56 2.85
C ILE A 276 -15.92 -5.34 3.32
N ALA A 277 -15.69 -4.16 2.75
CA ALA A 277 -16.46 -2.96 3.06
C ALA A 277 -17.96 -3.11 2.73
N GLY A 278 -18.31 -3.80 1.65
CA GLY A 278 -19.69 -4.13 1.29
C GLY A 278 -20.39 -4.91 2.40
N ARG A 279 -19.73 -5.95 2.91
CA ARG A 279 -20.26 -6.77 4.02
C ARG A 279 -20.47 -5.99 5.30
N PHE A 280 -19.51 -5.14 5.67
CA PHE A 280 -19.63 -4.32 6.86
C PHE A 280 -20.80 -3.34 6.73
N ARG A 281 -21.03 -2.80 5.53
CA ARG A 281 -22.15 -1.89 5.27
C ARG A 281 -23.51 -2.59 5.33
N GLU A 282 -23.63 -3.79 4.75
CA GLU A 282 -24.86 -4.57 4.81
C GLU A 282 -25.30 -4.77 6.27
N GLU A 283 -24.37 -5.12 7.15
CA GLU A 283 -24.65 -5.31 8.57
C GLU A 283 -24.99 -4.00 9.31
N VAL A 284 -24.26 -2.93 9.02
CA VAL A 284 -24.54 -1.60 9.59
C VAL A 284 -25.94 -1.12 9.18
N ASP A 285 -26.31 -1.27 7.91
CA ASP A 285 -27.62 -0.88 7.40
C ASP A 285 -28.75 -1.72 8.02
N GLU A 286 -28.53 -3.03 8.22
CA GLU A 286 -29.50 -3.91 8.90
C GLU A 286 -29.68 -3.51 10.37
N SER A 287 -28.56 -3.25 11.06
CA SER A 287 -28.56 -2.75 12.44
C SER A 287 -29.34 -1.44 12.59
N LEU A 288 -29.14 -0.49 11.67
CA LEU A 288 -29.85 0.79 11.68
C LEU A 288 -31.34 0.63 11.42
N ARG A 289 -31.75 -0.29 10.55
CA ARG A 289 -33.17 -0.59 10.33
C ARG A 289 -33.80 -1.24 11.55
N ALA A 290 -33.10 -2.15 12.23
CA ALA A 290 -33.59 -2.79 13.44
C ALA A 290 -33.77 -1.78 14.59
N THR A 291 -32.81 -0.86 14.78
CA THR A 291 -32.90 0.20 15.80
C THR A 291 -33.92 1.27 15.44
N GLY A 292 -34.00 1.68 14.16
CA GLY A 292 -34.97 2.65 13.67
C GLY A 292 -36.41 2.14 13.70
N SER A 293 -36.63 0.83 13.49
CA SER A 293 -37.93 0.18 13.67
C SER A 293 -38.35 0.05 15.14
N ALA A 294 -37.43 0.26 16.09
CA ALA A 294 -37.68 0.20 17.53
C ALA A 294 -37.95 1.58 18.17
N ALA A 295 -37.98 2.67 17.39
CA ALA A 295 -38.36 3.99 17.90
C ALA A 295 -39.87 4.01 18.26
N PRO A 296 -40.25 4.46 19.48
CA PRO A 296 -41.64 4.40 19.92
C PRO A 296 -42.53 5.49 19.30
N ARG A 297 -43.54 4.97 18.58
CA ARG A 297 -44.85 5.53 18.16
C ARG A 297 -44.91 6.40 16.91
#